data_AF-W1QBU8-F1
#
_entry.id   AF-W1QBU8-F1
#
_cell.length_a   1.000
_cell.length_b   1.000
_cell.length_c   1.000
_cell.angle_alpha   90.00
_cell.angle_beta   90.00
_cell.angle_gamma   90.00
#
_symmetry.space_group_name_H-M   'P 1'
#
loop_
_entity.id
_entity.type
_entity.pdbx_description
1 polymer ?
#
loop_
_entity_poly.entity_id
_entity_poly.type
_entity_poly.pdbx_seq_one_letter_code
_entity_poly.pdbx_strand_id
1 'polypeptide(L)'
;MNPQIDTSKYKVLTEGSASVLFPPDQVFYNPVQQYNRDLSSLAIRAFSEIYYEEKLARKRKHDKESPDLKDSEPQPYLRILEALSATGLRAIRYGKEIPLVSKVVANDLSKDAVNAINLNIEYNKIQDKVEANEGDAIRVMADSKDQFHVVDLDPYGTAAPFVDSALNSLKDGGLLLVTCTDLGVLAGAGYPEKCFALYGGSPLHGDVTHESALRLVLHMISTTAAKYKKWIEPQLCLSIDFYVRLFIRVRTSPIKVKELASNQMICYKCSGCYAIYNQPLGRWTENPNATAKQNSKKYGLSKGPPVGPECTFCGFTNHLCGPMWRGPLHNPAFIDRVLGLEESADESIFKTRPRIKGMLTMAKNELVDVPFHIKTTTVSAILKGPSPSLDTFAAALSNLGYRVSLCHSTPGAIKTDAPYEVIWYVGKLWTEKNGVTADKLNPNTAGHRIMTDNSIGKNIDLASLNKEKKVDDITWLFQPNGESKKLKELRKIKIVRYQENPTANWGPKARPH
;
A
#
# COMPACT_ATOMS: atom_id res chain seq x y z
N MET A 1 4.43 -23.63 -41.78
CA MET A 1 5.74 -23.23 -41.21
C MET A 1 5.64 -21.74 -40.94
N ASN A 2 5.68 -21.29 -39.68
CA ASN A 2 5.73 -19.86 -39.41
C ASN A 2 7.04 -19.31 -39.97
N PRO A 3 7.03 -18.17 -40.68
CA PRO A 3 8.26 -17.52 -41.09
C PRO A 3 9.09 -17.25 -39.83
N GLN A 4 10.30 -17.81 -39.80
CA GLN A 4 11.21 -17.68 -38.66
C GLN A 4 11.44 -16.19 -38.40
N ILE A 5 11.09 -15.70 -37.20
CA ILE A 5 11.26 -14.28 -36.83
C ILE A 5 12.73 -13.90 -37.02
N ASP A 6 12.99 -12.95 -37.91
CA ASP A 6 14.34 -12.43 -38.16
C ASP A 6 14.75 -11.51 -37.00
N THR A 7 15.46 -12.08 -36.03
CA THR A 7 15.90 -11.38 -34.82
C THR A 7 16.96 -10.31 -35.10
N SER A 8 17.62 -10.31 -36.26
CA SER A 8 18.65 -9.31 -36.61
C SER A 8 18.07 -7.90 -36.71
N LYS A 9 16.76 -7.78 -36.93
CA LYS A 9 16.03 -6.51 -37.04
C LYS A 9 15.65 -5.90 -35.68
N TYR A 10 15.89 -6.60 -34.58
CA TYR A 10 15.39 -6.20 -33.26
C TYR A 10 16.48 -6.23 -32.19
N LYS A 11 16.34 -5.35 -31.20
CA LYS A 11 17.05 -5.48 -29.91
C LYS A 11 16.27 -6.44 -29.03
N VAL A 12 16.95 -7.44 -28.48
CA VAL A 12 16.35 -8.42 -27.55
C VAL A 12 16.61 -7.97 -26.12
N LEU A 13 15.55 -7.96 -25.31
CA LEU A 13 15.64 -7.74 -23.88
C LEU A 13 15.01 -8.93 -23.16
N THR A 14 15.73 -9.49 -22.20
CA THR A 14 15.23 -10.57 -21.35
C THR A 14 15.01 -10.06 -19.93
N GLU A 15 13.80 -10.26 -19.40
CA GLU A 15 13.43 -10.01 -18.01
C GLU A 15 12.61 -11.18 -17.48
N GLY A 16 13.06 -11.74 -16.35
CA GLY A 16 12.49 -12.99 -15.85
C GLY A 16 12.64 -14.09 -16.87
N SER A 17 11.54 -14.81 -17.12
CA SER A 17 11.48 -15.89 -18.11
C SER A 17 11.09 -15.41 -19.52
N ALA A 18 10.83 -14.11 -19.70
CA ALA A 18 10.33 -13.52 -20.93
C ALA A 18 11.43 -12.76 -21.67
N SER A 19 11.40 -12.85 -23.00
CA SER A 19 12.27 -12.09 -23.89
C SER A 19 11.43 -11.30 -24.88
N VAL A 20 11.57 -9.98 -24.92
CA VAL A 20 10.82 -9.11 -25.83
C VAL A 20 11.74 -8.49 -26.87
N LEU A 21 11.22 -8.37 -28.08
CA LEU A 21 11.86 -7.77 -29.24
C LEU A 21 11.43 -6.31 -29.36
N PHE A 22 12.40 -5.42 -29.60
CA PHE A 22 12.18 -3.99 -29.80
C PHE A 22 12.78 -3.52 -31.11
N PRO A 23 12.10 -2.63 -31.86
CA PRO A 23 12.74 -1.90 -32.94
C PRO A 23 13.96 -1.11 -32.40
N PRO A 24 15.06 -0.96 -33.16
CA PRO A 24 16.27 -0.30 -32.69
C PRO A 24 16.06 1.13 -32.14
N ASP A 25 15.04 1.82 -32.63
CA ASP A 25 14.74 3.24 -32.38
C ASP A 25 13.63 3.47 -31.34
N GLN A 26 12.97 2.42 -30.86
CA GLN A 26 11.89 2.49 -29.87
C GLN A 26 12.26 1.72 -28.60
N VAL A 27 12.40 2.41 -27.47
CA VAL A 27 12.70 1.78 -26.17
C VAL A 27 11.56 2.02 -25.18
N PHE A 28 10.51 1.20 -25.28
CA PHE A 28 9.43 1.12 -24.29
C PHE A 28 9.77 0.14 -23.16
N TYR A 29 10.95 0.30 -22.56
CA TYR A 29 11.34 -0.50 -21.41
C TYR A 29 11.78 0.39 -20.27
N ASN A 30 11.13 0.22 -19.11
CA ASN A 30 11.57 0.83 -17.87
C ASN A 30 12.14 -0.25 -16.93
N PRO A 31 13.47 -0.32 -16.73
CA PRO A 31 14.08 -1.29 -15.81
C PRO A 31 13.63 -1.08 -14.36
N VAL A 32 13.19 0.13 -13.99
CA VAL A 32 12.65 0.39 -12.65
C VAL A 32 11.40 -0.44 -12.35
N GLN A 33 10.65 -0.79 -13.39
CA GLN A 33 9.41 -1.55 -13.25
C GLN A 33 9.65 -3.07 -13.13
N GLN A 34 10.90 -3.55 -13.18
CA GLN A 34 11.20 -4.97 -12.97
C GLN A 34 10.71 -5.42 -11.59
N TYR A 35 10.92 -4.61 -10.55
CA TYR A 35 10.42 -4.89 -9.21
C TYR A 35 8.89 -5.02 -9.17
N ASN A 36 8.17 -4.14 -9.87
CA ASN A 36 6.71 -4.20 -9.96
C ASN A 36 6.26 -5.51 -10.62
N ARG A 37 6.89 -5.91 -11.72
CA ARG A 37 6.56 -7.14 -12.46
C ARG A 37 6.89 -8.40 -11.65
N ASP A 38 8.07 -8.48 -11.06
CA ASP A 38 8.46 -9.59 -10.16
C ASP A 38 7.47 -9.75 -9.00
N LEU A 39 7.17 -8.64 -8.30
CA LEU A 39 6.22 -8.63 -7.19
C LEU A 39 4.82 -9.04 -7.66
N SER A 40 4.39 -8.57 -8.83
CA SER A 40 3.06 -8.90 -9.36
C SER A 40 2.95 -10.38 -9.71
N SER A 41 3.96 -10.99 -10.34
CA SER A 41 3.97 -12.44 -10.60
C SER A 41 3.85 -13.26 -9.32
N LEU A 42 4.65 -12.93 -8.29
CA LEU A 42 4.59 -13.64 -6.99
C LEU A 42 3.26 -13.41 -6.25
N ALA A 43 2.75 -12.19 -6.26
CA ALA A 43 1.47 -11.86 -5.63
C ALA A 43 0.27 -12.54 -6.32
N ILE A 44 0.26 -12.61 -7.65
CA ILE A 44 -0.78 -13.32 -8.39
C ILE A 44 -0.66 -14.83 -8.14
N ARG A 45 0.56 -15.39 -8.05
CA ARG A 45 0.76 -16.79 -7.70
C ARG A 45 0.19 -17.10 -6.31
N ALA A 46 0.55 -16.32 -5.28
CA ALA A 46 -0.01 -16.45 -3.93
C ALA A 46 -1.54 -16.37 -3.94
N PHE A 47 -2.08 -15.39 -4.68
CA PHE A 47 -3.52 -15.24 -4.85
C PHE A 47 -4.17 -16.48 -5.50
N SER A 48 -3.57 -17.02 -6.56
CA SER A 48 -4.11 -18.16 -7.28
C SER A 48 -4.17 -19.44 -6.42
N GLU A 49 -3.22 -19.62 -5.52
CA GLU A 49 -3.23 -20.73 -4.56
C GLU A 49 -4.34 -20.51 -3.53
N ILE A 50 -4.41 -19.31 -2.91
CA ILE A 50 -5.47 -18.96 -1.95
C ILE A 50 -6.87 -19.07 -2.56
N TYR A 51 -7.08 -18.58 -3.79
CA TYR A 51 -8.37 -18.65 -4.47
C TYR A 51 -8.82 -20.09 -4.71
N TYR A 52 -7.87 -20.95 -5.09
CA TYR A 52 -8.13 -22.37 -5.30
C TYR A 52 -8.48 -23.08 -3.98
N GLU A 53 -7.71 -22.83 -2.92
CA GLU A 53 -7.98 -23.32 -1.56
C GLU A 53 -9.39 -22.91 -1.08
N GLU A 54 -9.78 -21.64 -1.26
CA GLU A 54 -11.13 -21.14 -0.94
C GLU A 54 -12.22 -21.87 -1.74
N LYS A 55 -11.98 -22.11 -3.03
CA LYS A 55 -12.93 -22.82 -3.92
C LYS A 55 -13.11 -24.28 -3.47
N LEU A 56 -12.03 -24.98 -3.13
CA LEU A 56 -12.08 -26.34 -2.60
C LEU A 56 -12.81 -26.39 -1.25
N ALA A 57 -12.52 -25.46 -0.35
CA ALA A 57 -13.19 -25.38 0.94
C ALA A 57 -14.70 -25.16 0.80
N ARG A 58 -15.15 -24.35 -0.18
CA ARG A 58 -16.58 -24.18 -0.49
C ARG A 58 -17.22 -25.45 -1.03
N LYS A 59 -16.56 -26.17 -1.94
CA LYS A 59 -17.03 -27.46 -2.46
C LYS A 59 -17.18 -28.50 -1.36
N ARG A 60 -16.16 -28.68 -0.51
CA ARG A 60 -16.18 -29.62 0.64
C ARG A 60 -17.31 -29.34 1.62
N LYS A 61 -17.71 -28.07 1.80
CA LYS A 61 -18.86 -27.72 2.66
C LYS A 61 -20.22 -28.09 2.05
N HIS A 62 -20.32 -28.08 0.73
CA HIS A 62 -21.54 -28.38 -0.01
C HIS A 62 -21.72 -29.89 -0.20
N ASP A 63 -20.64 -30.61 -0.51
CA ASP A 63 -20.66 -32.02 -0.87
C ASP A 63 -20.22 -32.89 0.34
N LYS A 64 -21.09 -32.99 1.35
CA LYS A 64 -20.82 -33.76 2.59
C LYS A 64 -20.62 -35.27 2.40
N GLU A 65 -20.84 -35.81 1.20
CA GLU A 65 -20.91 -37.26 0.91
C GLU A 65 -19.79 -37.78 -0.01
N SER A 66 -18.74 -37.02 -0.31
CA SER A 66 -17.61 -37.53 -1.11
C SER A 66 -16.25 -37.27 -0.43
N PRO A 67 -15.75 -38.24 0.36
CA PRO A 67 -14.42 -38.20 0.96
C PRO A 67 -13.27 -38.23 -0.07
N ASP A 68 -13.56 -38.65 -1.31
CA ASP A 68 -12.58 -38.94 -2.36
C ASP A 68 -12.34 -37.80 -3.36
N LEU A 69 -12.50 -36.53 -2.97
CA LEU A 69 -11.86 -35.44 -3.71
C LEU A 69 -10.33 -35.55 -3.50
N LYS A 70 -9.72 -36.55 -4.17
CA LYS A 70 -8.27 -36.72 -4.25
C LYS A 70 -7.65 -35.39 -4.63
N ASP A 71 -6.55 -35.04 -3.95
CA ASP A 71 -5.68 -33.91 -4.26
C ASP A 71 -5.02 -34.09 -5.64
N SER A 72 -5.82 -34.10 -6.71
CA SER A 72 -5.28 -33.96 -8.07
C SER A 72 -4.71 -32.57 -8.19
N GLU A 73 -3.52 -32.45 -8.78
CA GLU A 73 -2.92 -31.15 -9.03
C GLU A 73 -3.91 -30.22 -9.73
N PRO A 74 -4.02 -28.95 -9.28
CA PRO A 74 -4.93 -28.00 -9.88
C PRO A 74 -4.61 -27.80 -11.36
N GLN A 75 -5.59 -28.07 -12.22
CA GLN A 75 -5.52 -27.66 -13.62
C GLN A 75 -5.50 -26.13 -13.74
N PRO A 76 -4.76 -25.56 -14.71
CA PRO A 76 -4.76 -24.12 -14.93
C PRO A 76 -6.18 -23.59 -15.14
N TYR A 77 -6.54 -22.53 -14.39
CA TYR A 77 -7.89 -21.97 -14.41
C TYR A 77 -7.90 -20.44 -14.39
N LEU A 78 -6.76 -19.82 -14.08
CA LEU A 78 -6.67 -18.39 -13.85
C LEU A 78 -6.76 -17.66 -15.19
N ARG A 79 -7.62 -16.66 -15.25
CA ARG A 79 -7.82 -15.77 -16.41
C ARG A 79 -7.44 -14.37 -15.99
N ILE A 80 -6.44 -13.81 -16.65
CA ILE A 80 -5.83 -12.52 -16.31
C ILE A 80 -6.07 -11.54 -17.46
N LEU A 81 -6.41 -10.29 -17.14
CA LEU A 81 -6.33 -9.17 -18.07
C LEU A 81 -5.17 -8.26 -17.66
N GLU A 82 -4.22 -8.05 -18.57
CA GLU A 82 -3.35 -6.89 -18.54
C GLU A 82 -3.99 -5.81 -19.43
N ALA A 83 -4.56 -4.77 -18.82
CA ALA A 83 -5.42 -3.84 -19.54
C ALA A 83 -4.64 -2.86 -20.44
N LEU A 84 -3.38 -2.56 -20.11
CA LEU A 84 -2.49 -1.66 -20.85
C LEU A 84 -1.11 -2.32 -20.99
N SER A 85 -0.94 -3.14 -22.03
CA SER A 85 0.14 -4.14 -22.09
C SER A 85 1.39 -3.67 -22.84
N ALA A 86 1.27 -2.65 -23.70
CA ALA A 86 2.33 -2.11 -24.53
C ALA A 86 3.12 -3.17 -25.30
N THR A 87 4.22 -3.69 -24.76
CA THR A 87 5.06 -4.70 -25.43
C THR A 87 4.62 -6.13 -25.14
N GLY A 88 3.72 -6.36 -24.19
CA GLY A 88 3.31 -7.70 -23.76
C GLY A 88 4.21 -8.31 -22.70
N LEU A 89 5.28 -7.63 -22.26
CA LEU A 89 6.28 -8.21 -21.36
C LEU A 89 5.65 -8.79 -20.09
N ARG A 90 4.78 -8.03 -19.42
CA ARG A 90 4.14 -8.44 -18.16
C ARG A 90 3.15 -9.59 -18.40
N ALA A 91 2.29 -9.52 -19.41
CA ALA A 91 1.40 -10.63 -19.79
C ALA A 91 2.16 -11.92 -20.11
N ILE A 92 3.27 -11.84 -20.85
CA ILE A 92 4.10 -13.00 -21.19
C ILE A 92 4.73 -13.59 -19.92
N ARG A 93 5.25 -12.74 -19.03
CA ARG A 93 5.75 -13.18 -17.72
C ARG A 93 4.65 -13.86 -16.90
N TYR A 94 3.42 -13.34 -16.89
CA TYR A 94 2.31 -14.02 -16.22
C TYR A 94 2.01 -15.41 -16.81
N GLY A 95 2.00 -15.54 -18.14
CA GLY A 95 1.79 -16.83 -18.81
C GLY A 95 2.88 -17.86 -18.51
N LYS A 96 4.13 -17.41 -18.34
CA LYS A 96 5.29 -18.28 -18.09
C LYS A 96 5.55 -18.59 -16.61
N GLU A 97 5.36 -17.62 -15.74
CA GLU A 97 5.85 -17.65 -14.35
C GLU A 97 4.78 -18.04 -13.33
N ILE A 98 3.50 -18.04 -13.73
CA ILE A 98 2.37 -18.37 -12.85
C ILE A 98 1.76 -19.70 -13.32
N PRO A 99 1.98 -20.81 -12.60
CA PRO A 99 1.60 -22.15 -13.08
C PRO A 99 0.10 -22.30 -13.38
N LEU A 100 -0.78 -21.69 -12.57
CA LEU A 100 -2.22 -21.86 -12.66
C LEU A 100 -2.91 -20.98 -13.72
N VAL A 101 -2.14 -20.26 -14.54
CA VAL A 101 -2.66 -19.45 -15.64
C VAL A 101 -3.17 -20.31 -16.79
N SER A 102 -4.47 -20.21 -17.04
CA SER A 102 -5.12 -20.75 -18.23
C SER A 102 -5.05 -19.78 -19.41
N LYS A 103 -5.24 -18.48 -19.16
CA LYS A 103 -5.30 -17.46 -20.19
C LYS A 103 -4.91 -16.08 -19.68
N VAL A 104 -4.14 -15.33 -20.46
CA VAL A 104 -3.81 -13.93 -20.27
C VAL A 104 -4.23 -13.15 -21.51
N VAL A 105 -5.05 -12.12 -21.33
CA VAL A 105 -5.39 -11.16 -22.36
C VAL A 105 -4.46 -9.97 -22.21
N ALA A 106 -3.59 -9.76 -23.19
CA ALA A 106 -2.68 -8.63 -23.30
C ALA A 106 -3.32 -7.55 -24.17
N ASN A 107 -3.97 -6.57 -23.54
CA ASN A 107 -4.71 -5.53 -24.26
C ASN A 107 -3.86 -4.27 -24.47
N ASP A 108 -3.95 -3.66 -25.65
CA ASP A 108 -3.50 -2.29 -25.86
C ASP A 108 -4.43 -1.56 -26.85
N LEU A 109 -4.47 -0.23 -26.75
CA LEU A 109 -5.25 0.61 -27.67
C LEU A 109 -4.50 0.78 -29.01
N SER A 110 -3.17 0.80 -28.97
CA SER A 110 -2.36 1.02 -30.18
C SER A 110 -2.21 -0.27 -30.97
N LYS A 111 -2.59 -0.22 -32.27
CA LYS A 111 -2.35 -1.32 -33.21
C LYS A 111 -0.87 -1.73 -33.29
N ASP A 112 0.05 -0.78 -33.21
CA ASP A 112 1.49 -1.07 -33.21
C ASP A 112 1.94 -1.80 -31.94
N ALA A 113 1.37 -1.43 -30.78
CA ALA A 113 1.60 -2.15 -29.54
C ALA A 113 1.07 -3.60 -29.64
N VAL A 114 -0.12 -3.78 -30.20
CA VAL A 114 -0.71 -5.11 -30.42
C VAL A 114 0.12 -5.97 -31.38
N ASN A 115 0.67 -5.38 -32.45
CA ASN A 115 1.61 -6.05 -33.33
C ASN A 115 2.88 -6.50 -32.57
N ALA A 116 3.43 -5.63 -31.70
CA ALA A 116 4.56 -5.98 -30.85
C ALA A 116 4.22 -7.09 -29.84
N ILE A 117 3.02 -7.05 -29.25
CA ILE A 117 2.53 -8.11 -28.35
C ILE A 117 2.47 -9.44 -29.10
N ASN A 118 1.86 -9.50 -30.29
CA ASN A 118 1.78 -10.72 -31.10
C ASN A 118 3.16 -11.27 -31.45
N LEU A 119 4.07 -10.41 -31.91
CA LEU A 119 5.46 -10.78 -32.20
C LEU A 119 6.15 -11.39 -30.97
N ASN A 120 5.97 -10.76 -29.81
CA ASN A 120 6.60 -11.21 -28.57
C ASN A 120 5.97 -12.50 -28.04
N ILE A 121 4.65 -12.68 -28.15
CA ILE A 121 3.98 -13.95 -27.81
C ILE A 121 4.56 -15.08 -28.67
N GLU A 122 4.70 -14.86 -29.98
CA GLU A 122 5.25 -15.85 -30.90
C GLU A 122 6.72 -16.18 -30.58
N TYR A 123 7.54 -15.15 -30.36
CA TYR A 123 8.94 -15.32 -30.00
C TYR A 123 9.12 -16.12 -28.70
N ASN A 124 8.22 -15.91 -27.73
CA ASN A 124 8.23 -16.63 -26.46
C ASN A 124 7.53 -18.00 -26.50
N LYS A 125 6.91 -18.37 -27.63
CA LYS A 125 6.18 -19.63 -27.84
C LYS A 125 5.10 -19.89 -26.77
N ILE A 126 4.27 -18.88 -26.49
CA ILE A 126 3.28 -18.89 -25.41
C ILE A 126 1.85 -18.57 -25.89
N GLN A 127 1.57 -18.80 -27.18
CA GLN A 127 0.27 -18.54 -27.82
C GLN A 127 -0.90 -19.32 -27.19
N ASP A 128 -0.61 -20.45 -26.55
CA ASP A 128 -1.59 -21.28 -25.86
C ASP A 128 -2.15 -20.59 -24.60
N LYS A 129 -1.36 -19.73 -23.96
CA LYS A 129 -1.75 -19.02 -22.73
C LYS A 129 -1.97 -17.53 -22.92
N VAL A 130 -1.28 -16.87 -23.84
CA VAL A 130 -1.34 -15.40 -23.98
C VAL A 130 -1.92 -15.04 -25.34
N GLU A 131 -2.87 -14.11 -25.36
CA GLU A 131 -3.41 -13.53 -26.59
C GLU A 131 -3.35 -12.01 -26.55
N ALA A 132 -3.06 -11.41 -27.70
CA ALA A 132 -3.13 -9.97 -27.88
C ALA A 132 -4.59 -9.53 -28.14
N ASN A 133 -4.97 -8.36 -27.65
CA ASN A 133 -6.24 -7.72 -27.98
C ASN A 133 -6.02 -6.24 -28.32
N GLU A 134 -6.62 -5.78 -29.42
CA GLU A 134 -6.68 -4.36 -29.78
C GLU A 134 -7.99 -3.75 -29.26
N GLY A 135 -7.90 -2.81 -28.33
CA GLY A 135 -9.10 -2.15 -27.85
C GLY A 135 -8.87 -1.16 -26.71
N ASP A 136 -9.84 -0.25 -26.57
CA ASP A 136 -9.96 0.58 -25.39
C ASP A 136 -10.18 -0.30 -24.15
N ALA A 137 -9.31 -0.18 -23.15
CA ALA A 137 -9.35 -0.99 -21.94
C ALA A 137 -10.70 -0.92 -21.20
N ILE A 138 -11.36 0.24 -21.16
CA ILE A 138 -12.67 0.43 -20.54
C ILE A 138 -13.71 -0.42 -21.26
N ARG A 139 -13.70 -0.37 -22.60
CA ARG A 139 -14.61 -1.15 -23.44
C ARG A 139 -14.33 -2.64 -23.36
N VAL A 140 -13.07 -3.06 -23.43
CA VAL A 140 -12.67 -4.47 -23.35
C VAL A 140 -13.12 -5.10 -22.03
N MET A 141 -13.00 -4.36 -20.92
CA MET A 141 -13.50 -4.81 -19.63
C MET A 141 -15.04 -4.82 -19.55
N ALA A 142 -15.71 -3.82 -20.11
CA ALA A 142 -17.18 -3.71 -20.08
C ALA A 142 -17.87 -4.75 -20.99
N ASP A 143 -17.29 -5.03 -22.17
CA ASP A 143 -17.85 -5.93 -23.19
C ASP A 143 -17.47 -7.40 -22.93
N SER A 144 -16.56 -7.68 -21.99
CA SER A 144 -16.09 -9.05 -21.73
C SER A 144 -17.23 -9.93 -21.21
N LYS A 145 -17.60 -10.96 -21.99
CA LYS A 145 -18.61 -11.95 -21.60
C LYS A 145 -18.15 -12.79 -20.41
N ASP A 146 -16.87 -13.15 -20.39
CA ASP A 146 -16.25 -13.88 -19.31
C ASP A 146 -15.56 -12.90 -18.35
N GLN A 147 -15.74 -13.12 -17.06
CA GLN A 147 -15.05 -12.36 -16.03
C GLN A 147 -13.60 -12.84 -15.84
N PHE A 148 -12.76 -11.93 -15.36
CA PHE A 148 -11.35 -12.18 -15.06
C PHE A 148 -11.16 -12.52 -13.58
N HIS A 149 -10.21 -13.41 -13.29
CA HIS A 149 -9.78 -13.66 -11.91
C HIS A 149 -8.82 -12.57 -11.44
N VAL A 150 -8.04 -11.99 -12.37
CA VAL A 150 -7.11 -10.90 -12.12
C VAL A 150 -7.27 -9.83 -13.20
N VAL A 151 -7.31 -8.57 -12.79
CA VAL A 151 -7.21 -7.41 -13.69
C VAL A 151 -6.03 -6.57 -13.22
N ASP A 152 -5.06 -6.31 -14.10
CA ASP A 152 -3.93 -5.42 -13.84
C ASP A 152 -4.08 -4.11 -14.61
N LEU A 153 -4.21 -3.02 -13.87
CA LEU A 153 -4.24 -1.65 -14.35
C LEU A 153 -2.87 -1.00 -14.09
N ASP A 154 -2.05 -0.86 -15.14
CA ASP A 154 -0.72 -0.24 -15.08
C ASP A 154 -0.57 0.93 -16.10
N PRO A 155 -1.43 1.97 -16.03
CA PRO A 155 -1.37 3.07 -16.99
C PRO A 155 -0.23 4.05 -16.69
N TYR A 156 0.09 4.88 -17.68
CA TYR A 156 0.84 6.11 -17.43
C TYR A 156 -0.01 7.12 -16.66
N GLY A 157 0.45 7.51 -15.47
CA GLY A 157 -0.25 8.47 -14.63
C GLY A 157 -1.27 7.80 -13.72
N THR A 158 -2.55 8.03 -13.98
CA THR A 158 -3.65 7.62 -13.08
C THR A 158 -4.43 6.42 -13.61
N ALA A 159 -4.84 5.53 -12.70
CA ALA A 159 -5.77 4.44 -13.00
C ALA A 159 -7.25 4.82 -12.85
N ALA A 160 -7.57 6.02 -12.37
CA ALA A 160 -8.93 6.43 -12.03
C ALA A 160 -9.98 6.15 -13.12
N PRO A 161 -9.73 6.44 -14.41
CA PRO A 161 -10.73 6.23 -15.47
C PRO A 161 -11.12 4.76 -15.69
N PHE A 162 -10.28 3.81 -15.29
CA PHE A 162 -10.45 2.38 -15.61
C PHE A 162 -11.15 1.61 -14.48
N VAL A 163 -11.31 2.21 -13.30
CA VAL A 163 -11.72 1.51 -12.07
C VAL A 163 -13.14 0.94 -12.16
N ASP A 164 -14.11 1.68 -12.68
CA ASP A 164 -15.50 1.22 -12.80
C ASP A 164 -15.60 -0.06 -13.64
N SER A 165 -14.99 -0.09 -14.82
CA SER A 165 -15.01 -1.27 -15.69
C SER A 165 -14.20 -2.43 -15.10
N ALA A 166 -13.05 -2.16 -14.48
CA ALA A 166 -12.23 -3.19 -13.84
C ALA A 166 -12.96 -3.89 -12.69
N LEU A 167 -13.67 -3.13 -11.86
CA LEU A 167 -14.46 -3.70 -10.77
C LEU A 167 -15.57 -4.61 -11.30
N ASN A 168 -16.18 -4.28 -12.45
CA ASN A 168 -17.27 -5.06 -13.04
C ASN A 168 -16.81 -6.29 -13.83
N SER A 169 -15.62 -6.25 -14.43
CA SER A 169 -15.04 -7.36 -15.18
C SER A 169 -14.41 -8.44 -14.30
N LEU A 170 -14.19 -8.18 -13.01
CA LEU A 170 -13.66 -9.16 -12.04
C LEU A 170 -14.71 -10.18 -11.58
N LYS A 171 -14.27 -11.45 -11.45
CA LYS A 171 -15.01 -12.50 -10.75
C LYS A 171 -15.21 -12.15 -9.27
N ASP A 172 -16.21 -12.77 -8.65
CA ASP A 172 -16.38 -12.65 -7.20
C ASP A 172 -15.17 -13.23 -6.46
N GLY A 173 -14.57 -12.42 -5.59
CA GLY A 173 -13.24 -12.72 -5.10
C GLY A 173 -12.24 -12.67 -6.25
N GLY A 174 -12.22 -11.61 -7.05
CA GLY A 174 -11.16 -11.33 -8.00
C GLY A 174 -10.02 -10.56 -7.33
N LEU A 175 -8.85 -10.51 -7.98
CA LEU A 175 -7.73 -9.67 -7.56
C LEU A 175 -7.58 -8.49 -8.54
N LEU A 176 -7.71 -7.28 -8.04
CA LEU A 176 -7.43 -6.05 -8.77
C LEU A 176 -6.02 -5.57 -8.42
N LEU A 177 -5.20 -5.38 -9.46
CA LEU A 177 -3.87 -4.78 -9.37
C LEU A 177 -3.96 -3.35 -9.93
N VAL A 178 -3.49 -2.37 -9.16
CA VAL A 178 -3.53 -0.95 -9.56
C VAL A 178 -2.16 -0.32 -9.37
N THR A 179 -1.62 0.26 -10.43
CA THR A 179 -0.49 1.20 -10.38
C THR A 179 -0.96 2.62 -10.67
N CYS A 180 -0.52 3.58 -9.88
CA CYS A 180 -0.58 5.00 -10.25
C CYS A 180 0.82 5.62 -10.15
N THR A 181 1.26 6.32 -11.19
CA THR A 181 2.57 6.98 -11.28
C THR A 181 2.48 8.51 -11.17
N ASP A 182 1.29 9.08 -11.01
CA ASP A 182 1.03 10.52 -10.89
C ASP A 182 1.23 11.05 -9.46
N LEU A 183 2.35 10.69 -8.82
CA LEU A 183 2.65 11.13 -7.45
C LEU A 183 2.73 12.65 -7.28
N GLY A 184 2.97 13.42 -8.35
CA GLY A 184 2.84 14.88 -8.29
C GLY A 184 1.43 15.34 -7.89
N VAL A 185 0.40 14.57 -8.25
CA VAL A 185 -1.01 14.79 -7.88
C VAL A 185 -1.35 14.13 -6.54
N LEU A 186 -0.96 12.86 -6.36
CA LEU A 186 -1.33 12.06 -5.17
C LEU A 186 -0.53 12.40 -3.90
N ALA A 187 0.74 12.74 -4.07
CA ALA A 187 1.71 12.96 -2.99
C ALA A 187 2.32 14.38 -3.02
N GLY A 188 1.82 15.26 -3.89
CA GLY A 188 2.18 16.67 -3.93
C GLY A 188 1.12 17.54 -3.27
N ALA A 189 1.50 18.78 -2.90
CA ALA A 189 0.57 19.82 -2.47
C ALA A 189 0.16 20.77 -3.62
N GLY A 190 0.72 20.57 -4.83
CA GLY A 190 0.61 21.53 -5.93
C GLY A 190 -0.67 21.43 -6.77
N TYR A 191 -1.41 20.31 -6.69
CA TYR A 191 -2.60 20.06 -7.51
C TYR A 191 -3.77 19.45 -6.70
N PRO A 192 -4.19 20.08 -5.58
CA PRO A 192 -5.25 19.54 -4.73
C PRO A 192 -6.59 19.40 -5.47
N GLU A 193 -6.90 20.29 -6.41
CA GLU A 193 -8.10 20.25 -7.25
C GLU A 193 -8.09 19.05 -8.20
N LYS A 194 -6.95 18.75 -8.84
CA LYS A 194 -6.81 17.58 -9.70
C LYS A 194 -6.84 16.29 -8.90
N CYS A 195 -6.24 16.28 -7.72
CA CYS A 195 -6.29 15.13 -6.80
C CYS A 195 -7.74 14.83 -6.41
N PHE A 196 -8.50 15.86 -6.03
CA PHE A 196 -9.91 15.71 -5.69
C PHE A 196 -10.75 15.21 -6.88
N ALA A 197 -10.53 15.76 -8.08
CA ALA A 197 -11.25 15.35 -9.28
C ALA A 197 -11.03 13.88 -9.67
N LEU A 198 -9.80 13.37 -9.51
CA LEU A 198 -9.45 11.99 -9.88
C LEU A 198 -9.76 10.99 -8.76
N TYR A 199 -9.52 11.35 -7.50
CA TYR A 199 -9.50 10.40 -6.39
C TYR A 199 -10.60 10.64 -5.36
N GLY A 200 -11.37 11.73 -5.44
CA GLY A 200 -12.46 12.05 -4.52
C GLY A 200 -12.04 12.61 -3.16
N GLY A 201 -10.75 12.94 -2.98
CA GLY A 201 -10.23 13.51 -1.74
C GLY A 201 -8.96 14.32 -1.94
N SER A 202 -8.61 15.12 -0.94
CA SER A 202 -7.41 15.96 -0.94
C SER A 202 -6.22 15.30 -0.22
N PRO A 203 -4.98 15.49 -0.70
CA PRO A 203 -3.81 14.83 -0.14
C PRO A 203 -3.35 15.45 1.18
N LEU A 204 -2.77 14.62 2.05
CA LEU A 204 -1.91 15.10 3.13
C LEU A 204 -0.49 15.28 2.58
N HIS A 205 0.06 16.47 2.75
CA HIS A 205 1.43 16.80 2.32
C HIS A 205 2.47 16.45 3.41
N GLY A 206 3.77 16.66 3.12
CA GLY A 206 4.86 16.46 4.09
C GLY A 206 5.25 14.98 4.25
N ASP A 207 5.66 14.57 5.45
CA ASP A 207 6.23 13.23 5.69
C ASP A 207 5.28 12.09 5.30
N VAL A 208 3.99 12.27 5.54
CA VAL A 208 2.96 11.23 5.40
C VAL A 208 2.42 11.06 3.98
N THR A 209 2.97 11.82 3.03
CA THR A 209 2.38 12.00 1.70
C THR A 209 2.26 10.71 0.89
N HIS A 210 3.25 9.82 1.02
CA HIS A 210 3.26 8.54 0.33
C HIS A 210 2.18 7.57 0.84
N GLU A 211 1.93 7.57 2.15
CA GLU A 211 0.81 6.79 2.71
C GLU A 211 -0.55 7.43 2.36
N SER A 212 -0.62 8.77 2.36
CA SER A 212 -1.81 9.50 1.91
C SER A 212 -2.19 9.12 0.48
N ALA A 213 -1.22 9.03 -0.43
CA ALA A 213 -1.44 8.60 -1.81
C ALA A 213 -2.11 7.22 -1.89
N LEU A 214 -1.60 6.23 -1.15
CA LEU A 214 -2.18 4.88 -1.09
C LEU A 214 -3.63 4.92 -0.60
N ARG A 215 -3.89 5.70 0.45
CA ARG A 215 -5.22 5.82 1.06
C ARG A 215 -6.23 6.54 0.16
N LEU A 216 -5.79 7.51 -0.65
CA LEU A 216 -6.63 8.18 -1.64
C LEU A 216 -7.03 7.24 -2.79
N VAL A 217 -6.09 6.45 -3.32
CA VAL A 217 -6.41 5.45 -4.35
C VAL A 217 -7.39 4.41 -3.81
N LEU A 218 -7.19 3.92 -2.58
CA LEU A 218 -8.15 3.00 -1.94
C LEU A 218 -9.52 3.65 -1.68
N HIS A 219 -9.57 4.94 -1.35
CA HIS A 219 -10.83 5.66 -1.19
C HIS A 219 -11.63 5.69 -2.48
N MET A 220 -11.00 6.09 -3.59
CA MET A 220 -11.60 6.05 -4.92
C MET A 220 -12.11 4.65 -5.27
N ILE A 221 -11.27 3.61 -5.12
CA ILE A 221 -11.66 2.24 -5.48
C ILE A 221 -12.80 1.73 -4.60
N SER A 222 -12.74 1.94 -3.28
CA SER A 222 -13.76 1.45 -2.34
C SER A 222 -15.11 2.14 -2.53
N THR A 223 -15.13 3.44 -2.78
CA THR A 223 -16.36 4.21 -3.02
C THR A 223 -16.99 3.85 -4.36
N THR A 224 -16.18 3.61 -5.40
CA THR A 224 -16.67 3.09 -6.69
C THR A 224 -17.20 1.66 -6.55
N ALA A 225 -16.48 0.75 -5.88
CA ALA A 225 -16.91 -0.63 -5.68
C ALA A 225 -18.26 -0.74 -4.95
N ALA A 226 -18.47 0.11 -3.95
CA ALA A 226 -19.68 0.10 -3.15
C ALA A 226 -20.96 0.36 -3.97
N LYS A 227 -20.89 1.17 -5.02
CA LYS A 227 -22.01 1.42 -5.96
C LYS A 227 -22.53 0.12 -6.60
N TYR A 228 -21.63 -0.84 -6.78
CA TYR A 228 -21.90 -2.15 -7.39
C TYR A 228 -22.07 -3.27 -6.35
N LYS A 229 -22.36 -2.94 -5.08
CA LYS A 229 -22.51 -3.90 -3.96
C LYS A 229 -21.22 -4.71 -3.68
N LYS A 230 -20.08 -4.20 -4.15
CA LYS A 230 -18.77 -4.80 -3.95
C LYS A 230 -18.02 -4.09 -2.83
N TRP A 231 -17.26 -4.86 -2.07
CA TRP A 231 -16.35 -4.34 -1.06
C TRP A 231 -14.94 -4.80 -1.38
N ILE A 232 -13.96 -4.05 -0.87
CA ILE A 232 -12.55 -4.29 -1.15
C ILE A 232 -11.79 -4.75 0.09
N GLU A 233 -10.83 -5.64 -0.10
CA GLU A 233 -9.86 -6.06 0.90
C GLU A 233 -8.46 -5.78 0.39
N PRO A 234 -7.82 -4.68 0.81
CA PRO A 234 -6.41 -4.43 0.52
C PRO A 234 -5.55 -5.59 1.02
N GLN A 235 -4.82 -6.24 0.10
CA GLN A 235 -3.92 -7.35 0.42
C GLN A 235 -2.49 -6.83 0.64
N LEU A 236 -2.05 -5.90 -0.20
CA LEU A 236 -0.73 -5.28 -0.12
C LEU A 236 -0.79 -3.92 -0.86
N CYS A 237 -0.43 -2.82 -0.21
CA CYS A 237 -0.41 -1.49 -0.83
C CYS A 237 0.94 -0.82 -0.55
N LEU A 238 1.73 -0.57 -1.59
CA LEU A 238 3.11 -0.11 -1.45
C LEU A 238 3.33 1.22 -2.18
N SER A 239 4.01 2.16 -1.53
CA SER A 239 4.65 3.28 -2.21
C SER A 239 6.07 2.86 -2.61
N ILE A 240 6.35 2.87 -3.92
CA ILE A 240 7.59 2.34 -4.48
C ILE A 240 8.20 3.37 -5.43
N ASP A 241 9.35 3.91 -5.04
CA ASP A 241 10.09 4.93 -5.81
C ASP A 241 9.19 6.11 -6.21
N PHE A 242 8.61 6.08 -7.41
CA PHE A 242 7.79 7.13 -7.99
C PHE A 242 6.35 6.69 -8.33
N TYR A 243 5.89 5.54 -7.82
CA TYR A 243 4.53 5.05 -8.04
C TYR A 243 3.94 4.41 -6.79
N VAL A 244 2.62 4.29 -6.75
CA VAL A 244 1.92 3.42 -5.80
C VAL A 244 1.48 2.14 -6.49
N ARG A 245 1.56 1.01 -5.79
CA ARG A 245 1.10 -0.30 -6.26
C ARG A 245 0.19 -0.95 -5.24
N LEU A 246 -1.02 -1.33 -5.66
CA LEU A 246 -2.04 -1.88 -4.78
C LEU A 246 -2.52 -3.23 -5.31
N PHE A 247 -2.62 -4.20 -4.41
CA PHE A 247 -3.19 -5.54 -4.62
C PHE A 247 -4.46 -5.64 -3.80
N ILE A 248 -5.61 -5.74 -4.44
CA ILE A 248 -6.91 -5.55 -3.80
C ILE A 248 -7.81 -6.74 -4.14
N ARG A 249 -8.27 -7.47 -3.12
CA ARG A 249 -9.34 -8.45 -3.30
C ARG A 249 -10.66 -7.70 -3.48
N VAL A 250 -11.47 -8.12 -4.44
CA VAL A 250 -12.81 -7.55 -4.65
C VAL A 250 -13.85 -8.65 -4.48
N ARG A 251 -14.81 -8.45 -3.57
CA ARG A 251 -15.88 -9.41 -3.30
C ARG A 251 -17.23 -8.72 -3.31
N THR A 252 -18.26 -9.45 -3.70
CA THR A 252 -19.66 -9.02 -3.65
C THR A 252 -20.20 -9.29 -2.26
N SER A 253 -20.46 -8.25 -1.49
CA SER A 253 -21.08 -8.37 -0.16
C SER A 253 -21.79 -7.07 0.21
N PRO A 254 -23.11 -6.98 -0.04
CA PRO A 254 -23.92 -5.84 0.36
C PRO A 254 -23.84 -5.55 1.87
N ILE A 255 -23.60 -6.58 2.69
CA ILE A 255 -23.44 -6.44 4.15
C ILE A 255 -22.14 -5.70 4.46
N LYS A 256 -21.01 -6.10 3.87
CA LYS A 256 -19.71 -5.44 4.08
C LYS A 256 -19.67 -4.02 3.51
N VAL A 257 -20.41 -3.72 2.45
CA VAL A 257 -20.53 -2.36 1.92
C VAL A 257 -21.05 -1.36 2.95
N LYS A 258 -21.86 -1.80 3.92
CA LYS A 258 -22.33 -0.93 5.02
C LYS A 258 -21.19 -0.42 5.92
N GLU A 259 -20.04 -1.09 5.92
CA GLU A 259 -18.83 -0.67 6.65
C GLU A 259 -18.04 0.42 5.91
N LEU A 260 -18.41 0.80 4.67
CA LEU A 260 -17.66 1.75 3.84
C LEU A 260 -17.37 3.05 4.60
N ALA A 261 -18.40 3.72 5.13
CA ALA A 261 -18.24 5.00 5.81
C ALA A 261 -17.27 4.91 7.01
N SER A 262 -17.30 3.80 7.76
CA SER A 262 -16.36 3.58 8.88
C SER A 262 -14.93 3.28 8.48
N ASN A 263 -14.73 2.87 7.22
CA ASN A 263 -13.44 2.66 6.59
C ASN A 263 -12.97 3.88 5.78
N GLN A 264 -13.70 5.00 5.81
CA GLN A 264 -13.24 6.29 5.30
C GLN A 264 -12.93 7.24 6.45
N MET A 265 -12.00 8.16 6.22
CA MET A 265 -11.68 9.24 7.15
C MET A 265 -11.39 10.54 6.43
N ILE A 266 -11.70 11.64 7.09
CA ILE A 266 -11.04 12.93 6.86
C ILE A 266 -9.95 13.12 7.91
N CYS A 267 -8.96 13.93 7.60
CA CYS A 267 -7.83 14.20 8.48
C CYS A 267 -7.72 15.71 8.74
N TYR A 268 -7.44 16.08 9.97
CA TYR A 268 -7.08 17.44 10.35
C TYR A 268 -5.59 17.49 10.58
N LYS A 269 -4.87 18.33 9.81
CA LYS A 269 -3.43 18.47 9.90
C LYS A 269 -3.03 19.89 10.28
N CYS A 270 -2.32 20.03 11.38
CA CYS A 270 -1.80 21.33 11.82
C CYS A 270 -0.73 21.86 10.86
N SER A 271 -0.80 23.14 10.48
CA SER A 271 0.22 23.81 9.65
C SER A 271 1.51 24.14 10.40
N GLY A 272 1.46 24.23 11.73
CA GLY A 272 2.62 24.56 12.58
C GLY A 272 3.41 23.33 13.02
N CYS A 273 2.77 22.42 13.78
CA CYS A 273 3.44 21.25 14.35
C CYS A 273 3.21 19.95 13.57
N TYR A 274 2.41 19.98 12.50
CA TYR A 274 2.06 18.79 11.70
C TYR A 274 1.37 17.67 12.46
N ALA A 275 0.75 17.97 13.62
CA ALA A 275 -0.15 17.04 14.28
C ALA A 275 -1.32 16.65 13.36
N ILE A 276 -1.61 15.36 13.28
CA ILE A 276 -2.66 14.78 12.44
C ILE A 276 -3.72 14.13 13.31
N TYR A 277 -4.98 14.42 13.04
CA TYR A 277 -6.13 13.83 13.72
C TYR A 277 -7.09 13.21 12.70
N ASN A 278 -7.33 11.91 12.85
CA ASN A 278 -8.17 11.13 11.94
C ASN A 278 -9.62 11.14 12.43
N GLN A 279 -10.55 11.56 11.59
CA GLN A 279 -11.98 11.54 11.85
C GLN A 279 -12.66 10.53 10.91
N PRO A 280 -13.10 9.36 11.42
CA PRO A 280 -13.88 8.41 10.64
C PRO A 280 -15.18 9.06 10.13
N LEU A 281 -15.63 8.71 8.92
CA LEU A 281 -16.88 9.23 8.36
C LEU A 281 -18.15 8.46 8.80
N GLY A 282 -17.98 7.26 9.34
CA GLY A 282 -19.04 6.50 9.99
C GLY A 282 -18.51 5.64 11.14
N ARG A 283 -19.44 5.09 11.92
CA ARG A 283 -19.13 4.11 12.97
C ARG A 283 -20.11 2.96 12.94
N TRP A 284 -19.69 1.84 13.51
CA TRP A 284 -20.58 0.75 13.85
C TRP A 284 -20.24 0.20 15.24
N THR A 285 -21.25 -0.35 15.90
CA THR A 285 -21.11 -1.09 17.15
C THR A 285 -21.65 -2.49 16.93
N GLU A 286 -20.97 -3.48 17.49
CA GLU A 286 -21.44 -4.86 17.49
C GLU A 286 -22.31 -5.11 18.72
N ASN A 287 -23.47 -5.72 18.53
CA ASN A 287 -24.27 -6.22 19.62
C ASN A 287 -23.68 -7.56 20.09
N PRO A 288 -23.11 -7.64 21.30
CA PRO A 288 -22.49 -8.87 21.80
C PRO A 288 -23.51 -10.03 21.96
N ASN A 289 -24.81 -9.72 22.00
CA ASN A 289 -25.88 -10.72 22.16
C ASN A 289 -26.54 -11.11 20.83
N ALA A 290 -26.04 -10.63 19.68
CA ALA A 290 -26.61 -10.99 18.39
C ALA A 290 -26.37 -12.47 18.07
N THR A 291 -27.43 -13.18 17.68
CA THR A 291 -27.29 -14.57 17.19
C THR A 291 -26.60 -14.58 15.83
N ALA A 292 -25.99 -15.71 15.43
CA ALA A 292 -25.30 -15.86 14.14
C ALA A 292 -26.18 -15.56 12.90
N LYS A 293 -27.52 -15.51 13.05
CA LYS A 293 -28.48 -15.18 11.98
C LYS A 293 -28.85 -13.70 11.91
N GLN A 294 -28.47 -12.89 12.90
CA GLN A 294 -28.74 -11.45 12.93
C GLN A 294 -27.50 -10.68 12.49
N ASN A 295 -27.68 -9.61 11.71
CA ASN A 295 -26.59 -8.68 11.46
C ASN A 295 -26.24 -7.98 12.79
N SER A 296 -25.12 -8.38 13.39
CA SER A 296 -24.69 -7.94 14.72
C SER A 296 -24.36 -6.44 14.78
N LYS A 297 -24.13 -5.80 13.62
CA LYS A 297 -23.65 -4.43 13.52
C LYS A 297 -24.77 -3.39 13.40
N LYS A 298 -24.78 -2.45 14.33
CA LYS A 298 -25.56 -1.20 14.25
C LYS A 298 -24.67 -0.08 13.74
N TYR A 299 -25.05 0.51 12.60
CA TYR A 299 -24.31 1.60 11.96
C TYR A 299 -24.85 2.95 12.44
N GLY A 300 -23.98 3.95 12.52
CA GLY A 300 -24.36 5.30 12.91
C GLY A 300 -23.36 6.36 12.43
N LEU A 301 -23.76 7.61 12.54
CA LEU A 301 -22.93 8.77 12.22
C LEU A 301 -21.77 8.89 13.21
N SER A 302 -20.59 9.27 12.71
CA SER A 302 -19.45 9.59 13.57
C SER A 302 -19.71 10.83 14.41
N LYS A 303 -19.09 10.88 15.60
CA LYS A 303 -19.01 12.09 16.42
C LYS A 303 -17.73 12.84 16.03
N GLY A 304 -17.79 14.16 15.96
CA GLY A 304 -16.65 15.00 15.58
C GLY A 304 -16.99 16.49 15.61
N PRO A 305 -16.03 17.36 15.24
CA PRO A 305 -14.65 17.03 14.88
C PRO A 305 -13.80 16.59 16.10
N PRO A 306 -12.65 15.92 15.90
CA PRO A 306 -11.79 15.49 17.00
C PRO A 306 -10.93 16.65 17.54
N VAL A 307 -10.84 17.74 16.77
CA VAL A 307 -10.09 18.97 17.08
C VAL A 307 -10.82 20.19 16.54
N GLY A 308 -10.50 21.37 17.09
CA GLY A 308 -10.99 22.66 16.60
C GLY A 308 -10.23 23.18 15.36
N PRO A 309 -10.57 24.39 14.88
CA PRO A 309 -9.88 25.03 13.76
C PRO A 309 -8.41 25.36 14.05
N GLU A 310 -8.05 25.50 15.33
CA GLU A 310 -6.68 25.74 15.80
C GLU A 310 -6.15 24.52 16.55
N CYS A 311 -4.85 24.26 16.40
CA CYS A 311 -4.17 23.16 17.07
C CYS A 311 -4.06 23.43 18.58
N THR A 312 -4.45 22.45 19.39
CA THR A 312 -4.40 22.54 20.85
C THR A 312 -2.99 22.69 21.42
N PHE A 313 -1.95 22.31 20.66
CA PHE A 313 -0.56 22.36 21.13
C PHE A 313 0.19 23.61 20.74
N CYS A 314 -0.12 24.19 19.58
CA CYS A 314 0.63 25.31 19.05
C CYS A 314 -0.23 26.46 18.52
N GLY A 315 -1.55 26.36 18.52
CA GLY A 315 -2.45 27.43 18.06
C GLY A 315 -2.39 27.75 16.57
N PHE A 316 -1.68 26.96 15.75
CA PHE A 316 -1.70 27.10 14.29
C PHE A 316 -2.92 26.40 13.70
N THR A 317 -3.33 26.80 12.51
CA THR A 317 -4.51 26.27 11.81
C THR A 317 -4.43 24.76 11.55
N ASN A 318 -5.54 24.07 11.76
CA ASN A 318 -5.76 22.70 11.30
C ASN A 318 -6.40 22.73 9.91
N HIS A 319 -5.70 22.20 8.91
CA HIS A 319 -6.22 22.03 7.55
C HIS A 319 -6.95 20.70 7.40
N LEU A 320 -8.02 20.71 6.62
CA LEU A 320 -8.79 19.51 6.28
C LEU A 320 -8.17 18.80 5.08
N CYS A 321 -8.00 17.48 5.18
CA CYS A 321 -7.55 16.61 4.10
C CYS A 321 -8.46 15.36 3.99
N GLY A 322 -8.37 14.64 2.87
CA GLY A 322 -9.25 13.53 2.53
C GLY A 322 -10.53 13.98 1.80
N PRO A 323 -11.59 13.16 1.81
CA PRO A 323 -11.65 11.85 2.44
C PRO A 323 -10.67 10.84 1.85
N MET A 324 -10.23 9.89 2.67
CA MET A 324 -9.32 8.82 2.27
C MET A 324 -9.57 7.53 3.04
N TRP A 325 -9.02 6.42 2.57
CA TRP A 325 -9.18 5.11 3.20
C TRP A 325 -8.55 5.09 4.60
N ARG A 326 -9.37 4.74 5.59
CA ARG A 326 -8.97 4.57 7.00
C ARG A 326 -8.50 3.15 7.30
N GLY A 327 -9.07 2.15 6.61
CA GLY A 327 -8.84 0.74 6.92
C GLY A 327 -7.40 0.28 6.71
N PRO A 328 -7.14 -1.04 6.89
CA PRO A 328 -5.83 -1.63 6.68
C PRO A 328 -5.31 -1.43 5.26
N LEU A 329 -3.99 -1.28 5.12
CA LEU A 329 -3.28 -1.26 3.83
C LEU A 329 -2.75 -2.65 3.43
N HIS A 330 -2.60 -3.53 4.41
CA HIS A 330 -1.89 -4.80 4.28
C HIS A 330 -2.69 -5.93 4.93
N ASN A 331 -2.60 -7.11 4.32
CA ASN A 331 -3.03 -8.38 4.91
C ASN A 331 -1.79 -9.22 5.23
N PRO A 332 -1.38 -9.34 6.50
CA PRO A 332 -0.18 -10.09 6.89
C PRO A 332 -0.18 -11.54 6.38
N ALA A 333 -1.34 -12.22 6.38
CA ALA A 333 -1.45 -13.59 5.91
C ALA A 333 -1.20 -13.71 4.40
N PHE A 334 -1.66 -12.73 3.61
CA PHE A 334 -1.34 -12.67 2.18
C PHE A 334 0.16 -12.42 1.96
N ILE A 335 0.74 -11.47 2.71
CA ILE A 335 2.17 -11.16 2.61
C ILE A 335 3.02 -12.38 2.95
N ASP A 336 2.64 -13.18 3.95
CA ASP A 336 3.33 -14.42 4.29
C ASP A 336 3.32 -15.44 3.16
N ARG A 337 2.19 -15.57 2.44
CA ARG A 337 2.14 -16.42 1.25
C ARG A 337 3.08 -15.92 0.15
N VAL A 338 3.14 -14.60 -0.07
CA VAL A 338 4.07 -14.03 -1.07
C VAL A 338 5.53 -14.24 -0.64
N LEU A 339 5.87 -14.05 0.64
CA LEU A 339 7.23 -14.27 1.15
C LEU A 339 7.66 -15.74 1.07
N GLY A 340 6.77 -16.70 1.33
CA GLY A 340 7.09 -18.12 1.16
C GLY A 340 7.35 -18.52 -0.30
N LEU A 341 6.59 -17.93 -1.23
CA LEU A 341 6.85 -18.11 -2.66
C LEU A 341 8.12 -17.41 -3.12
N GLU A 342 8.40 -16.21 -2.60
CA GLU A 342 9.65 -15.49 -2.84
C GLU A 342 10.85 -16.33 -2.40
N GLU A 343 10.81 -16.94 -1.21
CA GLU A 343 11.92 -17.72 -0.68
C GLU A 343 12.32 -18.91 -1.56
N SER A 344 11.34 -19.54 -2.20
CA SER A 344 11.51 -20.70 -3.09
C SER A 344 11.62 -20.36 -4.58
N ALA A 345 11.50 -19.08 -4.95
CA ALA A 345 11.54 -18.65 -6.35
C ALA A 345 12.96 -18.68 -6.94
N ASP A 346 13.09 -19.02 -8.22
CA ASP A 346 14.39 -19.02 -8.91
C ASP A 346 15.01 -17.60 -8.97
N GLU A 347 16.21 -17.44 -8.41
CA GLU A 347 16.93 -16.15 -8.37
C GLU A 347 17.32 -15.63 -9.75
N SER A 348 17.51 -16.52 -10.72
CA SER A 348 17.83 -16.15 -12.10
C SER A 348 16.65 -15.48 -12.81
N ILE A 349 15.43 -15.86 -12.42
CA ILE A 349 14.17 -15.33 -12.92
C ILE A 349 13.76 -14.08 -12.12
N PHE A 350 13.66 -14.20 -10.80
CA PHE A 350 13.19 -13.13 -9.91
C PHE A 350 14.37 -12.35 -9.32
N LYS A 351 15.00 -11.50 -10.12
CA LYS A 351 16.22 -10.79 -9.72
C LYS A 351 16.00 -9.77 -8.60
N THR A 352 14.77 -9.32 -8.37
CA THR A 352 14.47 -8.32 -7.31
C THR A 352 14.04 -8.94 -5.98
N ARG A 353 14.16 -10.26 -5.82
CA ARG A 353 13.88 -11.02 -4.58
C ARG A 353 14.37 -10.35 -3.28
N PRO A 354 15.64 -9.90 -3.15
CA PRO A 354 16.10 -9.24 -1.93
C PRO A 354 15.32 -7.95 -1.57
N ARG A 355 14.89 -7.20 -2.58
CA ARG A 355 14.07 -5.99 -2.41
C ARG A 355 12.63 -6.35 -2.04
N ILE A 356 12.08 -7.42 -2.63
CA ILE A 356 10.74 -7.92 -2.31
C ILE A 356 10.72 -8.37 -0.84
N LYS A 357 11.66 -9.22 -0.43
CA LYS A 357 11.81 -9.68 0.95
C LYS A 357 11.92 -8.50 1.92
N GLY A 358 12.75 -7.51 1.60
CA GLY A 358 12.91 -6.28 2.38
C GLY A 358 11.62 -5.49 2.57
N MET A 359 10.98 -5.14 1.47
CA MET A 359 9.76 -4.32 1.46
C MET A 359 8.57 -5.02 2.11
N LEU A 360 8.36 -6.31 1.81
CA LEU A 360 7.23 -7.07 2.35
C LEU A 360 7.40 -7.38 3.83
N THR A 361 8.63 -7.63 4.29
CA THR A 361 8.91 -7.77 5.73
C THR A 361 8.56 -6.48 6.47
N MET A 362 8.86 -5.32 5.89
CA MET A 362 8.47 -4.03 6.47
C MET A 362 6.95 -3.86 6.51
N ALA A 363 6.28 -4.05 5.37
CA ALA A 363 4.82 -3.94 5.25
C ALA A 363 4.06 -4.90 6.19
N LYS A 364 4.55 -6.13 6.36
CA LYS A 364 3.97 -7.14 7.26
C LYS A 364 4.00 -6.70 8.72
N ASN A 365 5.09 -6.07 9.14
CA ASN A 365 5.33 -5.69 10.54
C ASN A 365 4.80 -4.28 10.87
N GLU A 366 4.09 -3.61 9.96
CA GLU A 366 3.43 -2.36 10.26
C GLU A 366 2.19 -2.53 11.15
N LEU A 367 1.91 -1.53 11.98
CA LEU A 367 0.62 -1.39 12.64
C LEU A 367 -0.48 -1.14 11.59
N VAL A 368 -1.20 -2.19 11.21
CA VAL A 368 -2.23 -2.18 10.16
C VAL A 368 -3.45 -1.31 10.49
N ASP A 369 -3.70 -1.08 11.78
CA ASP A 369 -4.83 -0.31 12.31
C ASP A 369 -4.49 1.16 12.60
N VAL A 370 -3.24 1.57 12.42
CA VAL A 370 -2.74 2.92 12.69
C VAL A 370 -2.43 3.64 11.37
N PRO A 371 -3.24 4.65 11.00
CA PRO A 371 -2.92 5.49 9.85
C PRO A 371 -1.79 6.47 10.13
N PHE A 372 -0.93 6.62 9.12
CA PHE A 372 0.20 7.54 9.09
C PHE A 372 1.29 7.22 10.11
N HIS A 373 2.29 8.09 10.13
CA HIS A 373 3.53 7.90 10.86
C HIS A 373 4.11 9.26 11.24
N ILE A 374 5.12 9.22 12.09
CA ILE A 374 5.89 10.39 12.52
C ILE A 374 7.37 10.17 12.27
N LYS A 375 8.12 11.26 12.05
CA LYS A 375 9.58 11.23 12.01
C LYS A 375 10.17 11.89 13.23
N THR A 376 11.20 11.27 13.80
CA THR A 376 11.95 11.84 14.92
C THR A 376 12.63 13.15 14.53
N THR A 377 13.10 13.25 13.28
CA THR A 377 13.69 14.48 12.73
C THR A 377 12.69 15.62 12.66
N THR A 378 11.42 15.35 12.35
CA THR A 378 10.35 16.36 12.30
C THR A 378 10.01 16.86 13.71
N VAL A 379 9.89 15.94 14.68
CA VAL A 379 9.70 16.32 16.09
C VAL A 379 10.83 17.24 16.56
N SER A 380 12.07 16.86 16.30
CA SER A 380 13.25 17.65 16.68
C SER A 380 13.38 18.96 15.92
N ALA A 381 13.00 19.00 14.64
CA ALA A 381 12.99 20.22 13.84
C ALA A 381 11.98 21.26 14.34
N ILE A 382 10.84 20.80 14.89
CA ILE A 382 9.83 21.66 15.51
C ILE A 382 10.33 22.17 16.86
N LEU A 383 10.82 21.28 17.73
CA LEU A 383 11.27 21.62 19.08
C LEU A 383 12.67 22.26 19.14
N LYS A 384 13.38 22.29 18.00
CA LYS A 384 14.79 22.73 17.87
C LYS A 384 15.76 21.97 18.79
N GLY A 385 15.47 20.71 19.07
CA GLY A 385 16.32 19.80 19.83
C GLY A 385 17.12 18.83 18.94
N PRO A 386 18.05 18.05 19.51
CA PRO A 386 18.70 16.97 18.77
C PRO A 386 17.71 15.85 18.41
N SER A 387 17.88 15.23 17.25
CA SER A 387 17.05 14.09 16.82
C SER A 387 17.34 12.84 17.65
N PRO A 388 16.36 12.28 18.38
CA PRO A 388 16.54 10.96 18.97
C PRO A 388 16.70 9.91 17.87
N SER A 389 17.42 8.84 18.19
CA SER A 389 17.44 7.65 17.33
C SER A 389 16.04 7.02 17.30
N LEU A 390 15.72 6.29 16.21
CA LEU A 390 14.46 5.55 16.12
C LEU A 390 14.27 4.59 17.29
N ASP A 391 15.32 3.89 17.72
CA ASP A 391 15.26 2.95 18.84
C ASP A 391 14.91 3.67 20.14
N THR A 392 15.54 4.82 20.36
CA THR A 392 15.36 5.63 21.57
C THR A 392 13.94 6.19 21.64
N PHE A 393 13.42 6.70 20.52
CA PHE A 393 12.07 7.23 20.48
C PHE A 393 11.01 6.13 20.57
N ALA A 394 11.22 5.01 19.87
CA ALA A 394 10.37 3.83 19.98
C ALA A 394 10.36 3.25 21.40
N ALA A 395 11.52 3.22 22.08
CA ALA A 395 11.64 2.80 23.46
C ALA A 395 10.78 3.67 24.38
N ALA A 396 10.87 5.00 24.25
CA ALA A 396 10.06 5.94 25.02
C ALA A 396 8.56 5.72 24.86
N LEU A 397 8.07 5.64 23.63
CA LEU A 397 6.64 5.39 23.37
C LEU A 397 6.19 4.03 23.92
N SER A 398 6.99 2.99 23.72
CA SER A 398 6.63 1.64 24.19
C SER A 398 6.72 1.49 25.70
N ASN A 399 7.63 2.21 26.36
CA ASN A 399 7.73 2.27 27.82
C ASN A 399 6.52 2.97 28.46
N LEU A 400 5.82 3.82 27.70
CA LEU A 400 4.53 4.41 28.08
C LEU A 400 3.32 3.56 27.67
N GLY A 401 3.54 2.35 27.14
CA GLY A 401 2.49 1.39 26.80
C GLY A 401 1.92 1.53 25.38
N TYR A 402 2.49 2.38 24.52
CA TYR A 402 2.05 2.54 23.14
C TYR A 402 2.72 1.57 22.20
N ARG A 403 1.99 1.12 21.18
CA ARG A 403 2.54 0.26 20.13
C ARG A 403 3.38 1.10 19.18
N VAL A 404 4.41 0.49 18.64
CA VAL A 404 5.28 1.11 17.62
C VAL A 404 5.58 0.12 16.51
N SER A 405 5.69 0.62 15.28
CA SER A 405 6.29 -0.13 14.17
C SER A 405 7.10 0.79 13.28
N LEU A 406 7.90 0.19 12.40
CA LEU A 406 8.48 0.91 11.28
C LEU A 406 7.41 1.20 10.21
N CYS A 407 7.80 1.92 9.16
CA CYS A 407 6.94 2.25 8.02
C CYS A 407 7.68 2.01 6.70
N HIS A 408 7.06 1.28 5.78
CA HIS A 408 7.56 0.97 4.43
C HIS A 408 7.54 2.19 3.52
N SER A 409 6.55 3.09 3.67
CA SER A 409 6.37 4.21 2.75
C SER A 409 7.37 5.33 2.97
N THR A 410 8.07 5.34 4.11
CA THR A 410 8.90 6.47 4.52
C THR A 410 10.05 6.02 5.42
N PRO A 411 11.31 6.12 4.94
CA PRO A 411 12.49 5.86 5.77
C PRO A 411 12.53 6.78 6.98
N GLY A 412 13.02 6.27 8.11
CA GLY A 412 13.18 7.09 9.32
C GLY A 412 11.88 7.43 10.05
N ALA A 413 10.77 6.76 9.72
CA ALA A 413 9.48 6.99 10.34
C ALA A 413 9.03 5.84 11.27
N ILE A 414 8.19 6.20 12.26
CA ILE A 414 7.54 5.30 13.22
C ILE A 414 6.03 5.45 13.09
N LYS A 415 5.31 4.33 13.00
CA LYS A 415 3.87 4.30 13.28
C LYS A 415 3.67 4.06 14.76
N THR A 416 2.68 4.72 15.36
CA THR A 416 2.33 4.52 16.76
C THR A 416 0.87 4.88 16.99
N ASP A 417 0.21 4.18 17.93
CA ASP A 417 -1.10 4.56 18.44
C ASP A 417 -1.03 5.61 19.56
N ALA A 418 0.17 6.12 19.86
CA ALA A 418 0.34 7.25 20.77
C ALA A 418 -0.34 8.51 20.22
N PRO A 419 -1.20 9.19 21.02
CA PRO A 419 -1.74 10.49 20.64
C PRO A 419 -0.62 11.54 20.56
N TYR A 420 -0.84 12.59 19.78
CA TYR A 420 0.16 13.66 19.63
C TYR A 420 0.54 14.34 20.96
N GLU A 421 -0.34 14.33 21.96
CA GLU A 421 0.01 14.79 23.32
C GLU A 421 1.20 14.02 23.89
N VAL A 422 1.20 12.69 23.75
CA VAL A 422 2.30 11.82 24.21
C VAL A 422 3.54 12.03 23.35
N ILE A 423 3.38 12.14 22.02
CA ILE A 423 4.49 12.36 21.08
C ILE A 423 5.22 13.67 21.43
N TRP A 424 4.48 14.76 21.65
CA TRP A 424 5.05 16.04 22.04
C TRP A 424 5.65 16.00 23.43
N TYR A 425 5.01 15.31 24.38
CA TYR A 425 5.56 15.14 25.72
C TYR A 425 6.91 14.41 25.72
N VAL A 426 7.01 13.28 25.04
CA VAL A 426 8.29 12.54 24.87
C VAL A 426 9.33 13.42 24.17
N GLY A 427 8.92 14.18 23.14
CA GLY A 427 9.78 15.12 22.44
C GLY A 427 10.32 16.23 23.36
N LYS A 428 9.46 16.80 24.21
CA LYS A 428 9.80 17.83 25.21
C LYS A 428 10.83 17.30 26.20
N LEU A 429 10.56 16.15 26.83
CA LEU A 429 11.48 15.50 27.76
C LEU A 429 12.85 15.20 27.13
N TRP A 430 12.87 14.73 25.88
CA TRP A 430 14.12 14.49 25.16
C TRP A 430 14.88 15.79 24.88
N THR A 431 14.17 16.83 24.46
CA THR A 431 14.75 18.14 24.13
C THR A 431 15.36 18.81 25.37
N GLU A 432 14.64 18.80 26.49
CA GLU A 432 15.09 19.33 27.78
C GLU A 432 16.28 18.54 28.34
N LYS A 433 16.24 17.20 28.27
CA LYS A 433 17.36 16.34 28.67
C LYS A 433 18.66 16.68 27.91
N ASN A 434 18.56 17.22 26.70
CA ASN A 434 19.70 17.63 25.89
C ASN A 434 19.99 19.15 25.94
N GLY A 435 19.49 19.85 26.95
CA GLY A 435 19.88 21.23 27.26
C GLY A 435 19.21 22.32 26.41
N VAL A 436 18.17 21.97 25.65
CA VAL A 436 17.34 22.94 24.91
C VAL A 436 16.10 23.27 25.73
N THR A 437 15.98 24.54 26.07
CA THR A 437 14.93 25.10 26.92
C THR A 437 14.10 26.11 26.14
N ALA A 438 12.87 26.39 26.60
CA ALA A 438 11.90 27.19 25.85
C ALA A 438 12.37 28.63 25.58
N ASP A 439 13.15 29.23 26.49
CA ASP A 439 13.73 30.57 26.39
C ASP A 439 14.65 30.76 25.18
N LYS A 440 15.20 29.66 24.65
CA LYS A 440 16.07 29.66 23.46
C LYS A 440 15.29 29.62 22.15
N LEU A 441 13.96 29.48 22.20
CA LEU A 441 13.10 29.32 21.04
C LEU A 441 12.40 30.63 20.69
N ASN A 442 12.16 30.87 19.40
CA ASN A 442 11.37 32.02 18.96
C ASN A 442 9.91 31.87 19.42
N PRO A 443 9.32 32.84 20.16
CA PRO A 443 7.96 32.78 20.70
C PRO A 443 6.84 32.53 19.67
N ASN A 444 7.07 32.88 18.41
CA ASN A 444 6.10 32.71 17.32
C ASN A 444 6.14 31.31 16.70
N THR A 445 7.05 30.44 17.13
CA THR A 445 7.19 29.08 16.57
C THR A 445 6.30 28.08 17.30
N ALA A 446 5.90 27.02 16.58
CA ALA A 446 5.18 25.90 17.18
C ALA A 446 6.00 25.23 18.30
N GLY A 447 7.32 25.12 18.12
CA GLY A 447 8.23 24.55 19.12
C GLY A 447 8.19 25.29 20.45
N HIS A 448 8.30 26.62 20.43
CA HIS A 448 8.21 27.42 21.65
C HIS A 448 6.88 27.18 22.38
N ARG A 449 5.75 27.27 21.66
CA ARG A 449 4.41 27.08 22.24
C ARG A 449 4.26 25.70 22.91
N ILE A 450 4.73 24.64 22.25
CA ILE A 450 4.74 23.27 22.79
C ILE A 450 5.63 23.16 24.03
N MET A 451 6.84 23.73 24.00
CA MET A 451 7.78 23.65 25.12
C MET A 451 7.26 24.41 26.35
N THR A 452 6.58 25.55 26.16
CA THR A 452 6.00 26.35 27.25
C THR A 452 4.67 25.82 27.80
N ASP A 453 3.99 24.93 27.08
CA ASP A 453 2.72 24.38 27.51
C ASP A 453 2.94 23.29 28.57
N ASN A 454 2.54 23.58 29.80
CA ASN A 454 2.63 22.64 30.93
C ASN A 454 1.43 21.68 31.02
N SER A 455 0.42 21.86 30.16
CA SER A 455 -0.71 20.93 30.07
C SER A 455 -0.37 19.68 29.25
N ILE A 456 0.59 19.77 28.32
CA ILE A 456 1.04 18.63 27.50
C ILE A 456 1.65 17.55 28.40
N GLY A 457 1.02 16.37 28.40
CA GLY A 457 1.47 15.23 29.20
C GLY A 457 0.98 15.26 30.64
N LYS A 458 0.10 16.20 31.03
CA LYS A 458 -0.49 16.25 32.38
C LYS A 458 -1.19 14.94 32.77
N ASN A 459 -1.73 14.22 31.79
CA ASN A 459 -2.40 12.94 32.01
C ASN A 459 -1.45 11.73 32.11
N ILE A 460 -0.13 11.96 31.96
CA ILE A 460 0.89 10.92 32.06
C ILE A 460 1.49 11.00 33.47
N ASP A 461 1.07 10.09 34.34
CA ASP A 461 1.56 10.01 35.72
C ASP A 461 2.97 9.37 35.77
N LEU A 462 3.98 10.15 35.40
CA LEU A 462 5.37 9.73 35.50
C LEU A 462 5.78 9.39 36.93
N ALA A 463 5.20 10.02 37.95
CA ALA A 463 5.58 9.74 39.34
C ALA A 463 5.18 8.32 39.75
N SER A 464 3.97 7.91 39.40
CA SER A 464 3.52 6.53 39.59
C SER A 464 4.36 5.54 38.77
N LEU A 465 4.63 5.85 37.50
CA LEU A 465 5.45 5.00 36.64
C LEU A 465 6.89 4.85 37.15
N ASN A 466 7.51 5.94 37.62
CA ASN A 466 8.85 5.93 38.20
C ASN A 466 8.90 5.05 39.46
N LYS A 467 7.88 5.17 40.32
CA LYS A 467 7.74 4.34 41.53
C LYS A 467 7.57 2.86 41.19
N GLU A 468 6.74 2.53 40.20
CA GLU A 468 6.56 1.15 39.72
C GLU A 468 7.86 0.57 39.17
N LYS A 469 8.61 1.36 38.40
CA LYS A 469 9.88 0.98 37.79
C LYS A 469 11.07 1.01 38.77
N LYS A 470 10.89 1.55 39.98
CA LYS A 470 11.93 1.74 41.01
C LYS A 470 13.12 2.55 40.50
N VAL A 471 12.83 3.70 39.88
CA VAL A 471 13.82 4.62 39.29
C VAL A 471 13.57 6.04 39.76
N ASP A 472 14.65 6.81 39.91
CA ASP A 472 14.60 8.16 40.50
C ASP A 472 14.53 9.28 39.45
N ASP A 473 14.71 8.97 38.16
CA ASP A 473 14.71 9.93 37.07
C ASP A 473 13.89 9.45 35.85
N ILE A 474 13.83 10.25 34.79
CA ILE A 474 13.12 9.91 33.54
C ILE A 474 14.00 9.14 32.54
N THR A 475 15.24 8.78 32.89
CA THR A 475 16.16 8.16 31.93
C THR A 475 15.69 6.78 31.51
N TRP A 476 15.01 6.04 32.39
CA TRP A 476 14.39 4.75 32.10
C TRP A 476 13.46 4.80 30.88
N LEU A 477 12.78 5.94 30.67
CA LEU A 477 11.84 6.13 29.57
C LEU A 477 12.53 5.86 28.23
N PHE A 478 13.78 6.30 28.09
CA PHE A 478 14.55 6.17 26.86
C PHE A 478 15.39 4.88 26.79
N GLN A 479 15.29 3.99 27.79
CA GLN A 479 16.05 2.74 27.81
C GLN A 479 15.41 1.66 26.93
N PRO A 480 16.22 0.84 26.23
CA PRO A 480 15.71 -0.21 25.35
C PRO A 480 14.80 -1.22 26.07
N ASN A 481 13.62 -1.45 25.49
CA ASN A 481 12.67 -2.49 25.87
C ASN A 481 12.48 -3.55 24.76
N GLY A 482 11.63 -4.55 25.00
CA GLY A 482 11.36 -5.64 24.04
C GLY A 482 10.97 -5.15 22.64
N GLU A 483 10.06 -4.18 22.55
CA GLU A 483 9.61 -3.63 21.26
C GLU A 483 10.72 -2.88 20.53
N SER A 484 11.44 -1.98 21.22
CA SER A 484 12.58 -1.27 20.62
C SER A 484 13.70 -2.22 20.14
N LYS A 485 13.93 -3.34 20.85
CA LYS A 485 14.89 -4.38 20.45
C LYS A 485 14.42 -5.12 19.19
N LYS A 486 13.14 -5.50 19.10
CA LYS A 486 12.55 -6.09 17.89
C LYS A 486 12.68 -5.15 16.69
N LEU A 487 12.38 -3.86 16.86
CA LEU A 487 12.55 -2.85 15.80
C LEU A 487 14.02 -2.74 15.38
N LYS A 488 14.95 -2.76 16.33
CA LYS A 488 16.39 -2.74 16.05
C LYS A 488 16.84 -3.98 15.29
N GLU A 489 16.37 -5.16 15.66
CA GLU A 489 16.63 -6.41 14.95
C GLU A 489 16.09 -6.34 13.52
N LEU A 490 14.83 -5.94 13.35
CA LEU A 490 14.19 -5.74 12.06
C LEU A 490 14.95 -4.76 11.17
N ARG A 491 15.65 -3.76 11.72
CA ARG A 491 16.52 -2.82 10.99
C ARG A 491 17.93 -3.35 10.71
N LYS A 492 18.42 -4.30 11.50
CA LYS A 492 19.74 -4.93 11.32
C LYS A 492 19.73 -6.03 10.26
N ILE A 493 18.58 -6.59 9.91
CA ILE A 493 18.47 -7.58 8.83
C ILE A 493 19.09 -6.97 7.56
N LYS A 494 20.05 -7.65 6.92
CA LYS A 494 20.69 -7.19 5.68
C LYS A 494 19.76 -7.42 4.47
N ILE A 495 18.67 -6.68 4.41
CA ILE A 495 17.68 -6.70 3.32
C ILE A 495 17.49 -5.30 2.76
N VAL A 496 17.29 -5.20 1.45
CA VAL A 496 17.06 -3.91 0.77
C VAL A 496 15.65 -3.44 1.10
N ARG A 497 15.54 -2.48 2.02
CA ARG A 497 14.25 -1.89 2.44
C ARG A 497 13.87 -0.68 1.61
N TYR A 498 14.86 0.17 1.35
CA TYR A 498 14.74 1.37 0.54
C TYR A 498 15.88 1.32 -0.46
N GLN A 499 15.54 1.19 -1.74
CA GLN A 499 16.55 1.17 -2.78
C GLN A 499 16.97 2.61 -3.07
N GLU A 500 18.26 2.91 -2.96
CA GLU A 500 18.81 4.15 -3.50
C GLU A 500 18.81 4.07 -5.03
N ASN A 501 18.50 5.19 -5.70
CA ASN A 501 18.41 5.25 -7.15
C ASN A 501 19.72 4.75 -7.79
N PRO A 502 19.71 3.62 -8.52
CA PRO A 502 20.94 3.04 -9.05
C PRO A 502 21.51 3.81 -10.25
N THR A 503 20.76 4.75 -10.84
CA THR A 503 21.21 5.57 -11.99
C THR A 503 20.67 7.00 -11.94
N ALA A 504 21.34 7.94 -12.63
CA ALA A 504 20.99 9.36 -12.65
C ALA A 504 19.62 9.69 -13.28
N ASN A 505 19.10 8.81 -14.14
CA ASN A 505 17.78 8.96 -14.81
C ASN A 505 16.76 7.91 -14.33
N TRP A 506 16.86 7.51 -13.04
CA TRP A 506 15.93 6.57 -12.42
C TRP A 506 14.57 7.24 -12.19
N GLY A 507 13.55 6.87 -12.96
CA GLY A 507 12.27 7.57 -12.90
C GLY A 507 11.18 7.07 -13.87
N PRO A 508 10.00 7.69 -13.84
CA PRO A 508 8.95 7.46 -14.82
C PRO A 508 9.42 8.00 -16.18
N LYS A 509 9.23 7.21 -17.24
CA LYS A 509 9.53 7.63 -18.61
C LYS A 509 8.32 8.36 -19.22
N ALA A 510 8.58 9.30 -20.12
CA ALA A 510 7.54 9.99 -20.87
C ALA A 510 6.69 8.99 -21.68
N ARG A 511 5.41 9.31 -21.86
CA ARG A 511 4.53 8.56 -22.76
C ARG A 511 5.09 8.71 -24.20
N PRO A 512 5.24 7.63 -24.97
CA PRO A 512 5.58 7.74 -26.38
C PRO A 512 4.51 8.54 -27.12
N HIS A 513 4.94 9.36 -28.08
CA HIS A 513 4.05 10.14 -28.95
C HIS A 513 3.40 9.26 -30.01
#